data_AF-A0AAW5ZHQ3-F1
#
_entry.id   AF-A0AAW5ZHQ3-F1
#
_cell.length_a   1.000
_cell.length_b   1.000
_cell.length_c   1.000
_cell.angle_alpha   90.00
_cell.angle_beta   90.00
_cell.angle_gamma   90.00
#
_symmetry.space_group_name_H-M   'P 1'
#
loop_
_entity.id
_entity.type
_entity.pdbx_description
1 polymer ?
#
loop_
_entity_poly.entity_id
_entity_poly.type
_entity_poly.pdbx_seq_one_letter_code
_entity_poly.pdbx_strand_id
1 'polypeptide(L)' 'VSASEDLSAGTHVEVIAIEGITLIIRAVIA' A
#
# COMPACT_ATOMS: atom_id res chain seq x y z
N VAL A 1 1.27 -0.20 -8.32
CA VAL A 1 1.04 -0.16 -6.86
C VAL A 1 2.29 0.41 -6.22
N SER A 2 2.17 1.33 -5.27
CA SER A 2 3.29 2.02 -4.62
C SER A 2 3.04 2.15 -3.11
N ALA A 3 4.10 2.07 -2.31
CA ALA A 3 4.09 2.29 -0.87
C ALA A 3 5.23 3.25 -0.50
N SER A 4 5.08 4.00 0.59
CA SER A 4 6.13 4.90 1.09
C SER A 4 7.25 4.18 1.86
N GLU A 5 7.05 2.91 2.18
CA GLU A 5 7.97 2.08 2.95
C GLU A 5 8.05 0.68 2.34
N ASP A 6 9.14 -0.04 2.63
CA ASP A 6 9.29 -1.44 2.23
C ASP A 6 8.31 -2.31 3.03
N LEU A 7 7.50 -3.08 2.31
CA LEU A 7 6.53 -3.99 2.89
C LEU A 7 6.97 -5.43 2.66
N SER A 8 6.89 -6.24 3.73
CA SER A 8 7.18 -7.67 3.63
C SER A 8 6.08 -8.42 2.89
N ALA A 9 6.43 -9.55 2.28
CA ALA A 9 5.43 -10.41 1.65
C ALA A 9 4.40 -10.89 2.68
N GLY A 10 3.11 -10.79 2.33
CA GLY A 10 2.00 -11.17 3.21
C GLY A 10 1.48 -10.05 4.13
N THR A 11 2.08 -8.86 4.11
CA THR A 11 1.56 -7.69 4.82
C THR A 11 0.17 -7.31 4.29
N HIS A 12 -0.79 -7.14 5.22
CA HIS A 12 -2.11 -6.60 4.91
C HIS A 12 -2.02 -5.09 4.72
N VAL A 13 -2.66 -4.58 3.68
CA VAL A 13 -2.58 -3.17 3.29
C VAL A 13 -3.95 -2.62 2.96
N GLU A 14 -4.09 -1.31 3.11
CA GLU A 14 -5.24 -0.56 2.61
C GLU A 14 -4.82 0.42 1.52
N VAL A 15 -5.75 0.74 0.62
CA VAL A 15 -5.55 1.73 -0.44
C VAL A 15 -5.91 3.11 0.09
N ILE A 16 -4.98 4.06 -0.02
CA ILE A 16 -5.16 5.43 0.49
C ILE A 16 -5.34 6.47 -0.62
N ALA A 17 -4.89 6.17 -1.84
CA ALA A 17 -5.07 7.03 -3.01
C ALA A 17 -4.95 6.25 -4.32
N ILE A 18 -5.39 6.87 -5.43
CA ILE A 18 -5.25 6.36 -6.79
C ILE A 18 -4.65 7.46 -7.67
N GLU A 19 -3.52 7.17 -8.31
CA GLU A 19 -2.86 8.05 -9.28
C GLU A 19 -2.83 7.39 -10.66
N GLY A 20 -3.78 7.78 -11.52
CA GLY A 20 -3.99 7.14 -12.82
C GLY A 20 -4.36 5.66 -12.63
N ILE A 21 -3.44 4.75 -12.98
CA ILE A 21 -3.60 3.29 -12.78
C ILE A 21 -2.78 2.75 -11.59
N THR A 22 -2.05 3.62 -10.89
CA THR A 22 -1.21 3.24 -9.76
C THR A 22 -1.98 3.42 -8.45
N LEU A 23 -2.12 2.34 -7.69
CA LEU A 23 -2.67 2.38 -6.32
C LEU A 23 -1.57 2.79 -5.33
N ILE A 24 -1.87 3.72 -4.43
CA ILE A 24 -1.02 4.07 -3.28
C ILE A 24 -1.56 3.34 -2.05
N ILE A 25 -0.71 2.56 -1.40
CA ILE A 25 -1.08 1.67 -0.28
C ILE A 25 -0.25 1.96 0.98
N ARG A 26 -0.81 1.62 2.15
CA ARG A 26 -0.09 1.61 3.43
C ARG A 26 -0.35 0.32 4.21
N ALA A 27 0.57 -0.06 5.09
CA ALA A 27 0.37 -1.20 5.99
C ALA A 27 -0.80 -0.95 6.95
N VAL A 28 -1.60 -1.98 7.19
CA VAL A 28 -2.58 -1.99 8.27
C VAL A 28 -1.94 -2.67 9.47
N ILE A 29 -1.74 -1.92 10.56
CA ILE A 29 -1.26 -2.46 11.83
C ILE A 29 -2.50 -2.93 12.60
N ALA A 30 -2.53 -4.21 12.95
CA ALA A 30 -3.57 -4.79 13.82
C ALA A 30 -3.27 -4.51 15.30
#